data_AF-A0A6B2E235-F1
#
_entry.id   AF-A0A6B2E235-F1
#
_cell.length_a   1.000
_cell.length_b   1.000
_cell.length_c   1.000
_cell.angle_alpha   90.00
_cell.angle_beta   90.00
_cell.angle_gamma   90.00
#
_symmetry.space_group_name_H-M   'P 1'
#
loop_
_entity.id
_entity.type
_entity.pdbx_description
1 polymer ?
#
loop_
_entity_poly.entity_id
_entity_poly.type
_entity_poly.pdbx_seq_one_letter_code
_entity_poly.pdbx_strand_id
1 'polypeptide(L)'
;MKPKLPAALFLSAVLTAALSTPAAAGALELAPGVTVHTTVTGEGTGHNTWTITTQVPGGSSPDPDAPPAALGTREHAEALVTSLRGKGFAARAEQVDWPAFADTPRGALGWRVRVGSFTDRAQAAATASAMNANGFTGSVEWTGQDGPAAGGP
;
A
#
# COMPACT_ATOMS: atom_id res chain seq x y z
N MET A 1 -39.13 -9.95 49.19
CA MET A 1 -38.48 -10.90 48.27
C MET A 1 -38.16 -10.19 46.97
N LYS A 2 -36.88 -10.00 46.63
CA LYS A 2 -36.43 -9.47 45.33
C LYS A 2 -36.08 -10.67 44.42
N PRO A 3 -36.56 -10.76 43.17
CA PRO A 3 -36.15 -11.84 42.29
C PRO A 3 -34.71 -11.57 41.82
N LYS A 4 -33.84 -12.56 41.96
CA LYS A 4 -32.50 -12.57 41.38
C LYS A 4 -32.64 -12.91 39.90
N LEU A 5 -32.22 -12.00 39.01
CA LEU A 5 -32.03 -12.35 37.60
C LEU A 5 -30.86 -13.34 37.47
N PRO A 6 -30.93 -14.35 36.58
CA PRO A 6 -29.84 -15.27 36.34
C PRO A 6 -28.71 -14.58 35.59
N ALA A 7 -27.52 -14.63 36.19
CA ALA A 7 -26.25 -14.26 35.57
C ALA A 7 -25.89 -15.31 34.52
N ALA A 8 -26.36 -15.14 33.29
CA ALA A 8 -25.98 -16.00 32.17
C ALA A 8 -26.04 -15.21 30.87
N LEU A 9 -25.07 -14.30 30.67
CA LEU A 9 -24.67 -13.78 29.35
C LEU A 9 -23.56 -12.75 29.56
N PHE A 10 -22.35 -13.20 29.88
CA PHE A 10 -21.18 -12.33 29.74
C PHE A 10 -20.02 -13.11 29.10
N LEU A 11 -19.72 -12.67 27.87
CA LEU A 11 -18.42 -12.69 27.22
C LEU A 11 -17.82 -14.07 26.87
N SER A 12 -18.23 -14.61 25.73
CA SER A 12 -17.30 -15.31 24.84
C SER A 12 -16.94 -14.37 23.68
N ALA A 13 -15.92 -13.54 23.89
CA ALA A 13 -15.19 -12.84 22.84
C ALA A 13 -13.78 -12.52 23.36
N VAL A 14 -13.05 -13.56 23.77
CA VAL A 14 -11.59 -13.47 23.92
C VAL A 14 -11.00 -14.21 22.73
N LEU A 15 -10.83 -13.50 21.61
CA LEU A 15 -9.65 -13.57 20.75
C LEU A 15 -9.84 -12.60 19.57
N THR A 16 -9.45 -11.34 19.76
CA THR A 16 -9.16 -10.48 18.61
C THR A 16 -7.94 -9.62 18.91
N ALA A 17 -6.82 -10.03 18.33
CA ALA A 17 -5.64 -9.20 18.20
C ALA A 17 -6.02 -7.87 17.53
N ALA A 18 -5.62 -6.76 18.13
CA ALA A 18 -5.50 -5.43 17.52
C ALA A 18 -6.45 -5.12 16.35
N LEU A 19 -7.76 -5.05 16.60
CA LEU A 19 -8.66 -4.36 15.68
C LEU A 19 -8.95 -3.00 16.28
N SER A 20 -8.50 -1.95 15.60
CA SER A 20 -9.08 -0.61 15.73
C SER A 20 -10.60 -0.74 15.63
N THR A 21 -11.34 -0.05 16.52
CA THR A 21 -12.80 0.01 16.46
C THR A 21 -13.24 0.39 15.04
N PRO A 22 -14.15 -0.35 14.39
CA PRO A 22 -14.57 0.00 13.04
C PRO A 22 -15.18 1.40 13.04
N ALA A 23 -14.84 2.19 12.01
CA ALA A 23 -15.37 3.54 11.84
C ALA A 23 -16.89 3.52 11.60
N ALA A 24 -17.41 2.42 11.00
CA ALA A 24 -18.83 2.15 10.88
C ALA A 24 -19.10 0.63 10.87
N ALA A 25 -20.23 0.22 11.45
CA ALA A 25 -20.71 -1.16 11.39
C ALA A 25 -22.23 -1.20 11.16
N GLY A 26 -22.70 -2.18 10.40
CA GLY A 26 -24.11 -2.40 10.09
C GLY A 26 -24.47 -3.89 10.03
N ALA A 27 -25.75 -4.21 10.25
CA ALA A 27 -26.29 -5.56 10.15
C ALA A 27 -27.66 -5.52 9.46
N LEU A 28 -27.89 -6.46 8.55
CA LEU A 28 -29.15 -6.60 7.80
C LEU A 28 -29.59 -8.06 7.76
N GLU A 29 -30.76 -8.36 8.32
CA GLU A 29 -31.42 -9.66 8.14
C GLU A 29 -32.03 -9.70 6.73
N LEU A 30 -31.50 -10.57 5.87
CA LEU A 30 -31.99 -10.73 4.50
C LEU A 30 -33.19 -11.68 4.42
N ALA A 31 -33.21 -12.67 5.31
CA ALA A 31 -34.24 -13.69 5.45
C ALA A 31 -34.10 -14.35 6.84
N PRO A 32 -35.10 -15.12 7.30
CA PRO A 32 -34.99 -15.85 8.57
C PRO A 32 -33.72 -16.69 8.64
N GLY A 33 -32.85 -16.39 9.61
CA GLY A 33 -31.58 -17.09 9.82
C GLY A 33 -30.43 -16.62 8.91
N VAL A 34 -30.59 -15.54 8.14
CA VAL A 34 -29.56 -14.99 7.25
C VAL A 34 -29.32 -13.51 7.55
N THR A 35 -28.14 -13.18 8.07
CA THR A 35 -27.74 -11.81 8.39
C THR A 35 -26.45 -11.44 7.67
N VAL A 36 -26.44 -10.27 7.01
CA VAL A 36 -25.25 -9.65 6.45
C VAL A 36 -24.70 -8.65 7.44
N HIS A 37 -23.41 -8.76 7.77
CA HIS A 37 -22.68 -7.76 8.54
C HIS A 37 -21.76 -6.98 7.62
N THR A 38 -21.73 -5.66 7.78
CA THR A 38 -20.82 -4.77 7.06
C THR A 38 -20.01 -3.99 8.08
N THR A 39 -18.70 -3.90 7.87
CA THR A 39 -17.79 -3.10 8.69
C THR A 39 -16.89 -2.29 7.79
N VAL A 40 -16.67 -1.03 8.14
CA VAL A 40 -15.65 -0.18 7.54
C VAL A 40 -14.58 0.08 8.58
N THR A 41 -13.33 -0.27 8.26
CA THR A 41 -12.19 -0.15 9.15
C THR A 41 -11.08 0.61 8.44
N GLY A 42 -10.39 1.48 9.18
CA GLY A 42 -9.24 2.22 8.70
C GLY A 42 -9.11 3.57 9.40
N GLU A 43 -7.96 4.20 9.23
CA GLU A 43 -7.61 5.49 9.84
C GLU A 43 -7.88 6.67 8.91
N GLY A 44 -8.36 6.39 7.69
CA GLY A 44 -8.56 7.35 6.62
C GLY A 44 -7.31 7.49 5.74
N THR A 45 -7.50 7.89 4.48
CA THR A 45 -6.43 7.91 3.47
C THR A 45 -5.79 9.27 3.28
N GLY A 46 -5.91 10.19 4.25
CA GLY A 46 -5.48 11.58 4.10
C GLY A 46 -3.98 11.77 3.85
N HIS A 47 -3.16 10.80 4.27
CA HIS A 47 -1.73 10.74 4.03
C HIS A 47 -1.33 9.99 2.76
N ASN A 48 -2.27 9.25 2.14
CA ASN A 48 -2.02 8.53 0.90
C ASN A 48 -2.13 9.44 -0.31
N THR A 49 -1.32 9.17 -1.33
CA THR A 49 -1.27 9.99 -2.55
C THR A 49 -1.14 9.12 -3.80
N TRP A 50 -1.55 9.66 -4.94
CA TRP A 50 -1.21 9.13 -6.25
C TRP A 50 0.24 9.46 -6.55
N THR A 51 0.95 8.52 -7.16
CA THR A 51 2.36 8.68 -7.55
C THR A 51 2.63 7.80 -8.77
N ILE A 52 3.76 7.99 -9.43
CA ILE A 52 4.19 7.12 -10.52
C ILE A 52 5.29 6.19 -9.99
N THR A 53 5.18 4.88 -10.18
CA THR A 53 6.29 3.93 -9.99
C THR A 53 6.99 3.68 -11.31
N THR A 54 8.29 3.87 -11.34
CA THR A 54 9.10 3.58 -12.54
C THR A 54 9.78 2.24 -12.42
N GLN A 55 9.94 1.54 -13.54
CA GLN A 55 10.71 0.32 -13.58
C GLN A 55 12.21 0.65 -13.41
N VAL A 56 12.84 0.05 -12.40
CA VAL A 56 14.27 0.17 -12.14
C VAL A 56 14.99 -0.78 -13.09
N PRO A 57 16.01 -0.33 -13.85
CA PRO A 57 16.82 -1.21 -14.67
C PRO A 57 17.39 -2.36 -13.85
N GLY A 58 17.31 -3.58 -14.39
CA GLY A 58 17.90 -4.75 -13.76
C GLY A 58 19.42 -4.61 -13.77
N GLY A 59 20.06 -4.62 -12.60
CA GLY A 59 21.53 -4.64 -12.55
C GLY A 59 22.12 -5.39 -11.37
N SER A 60 21.30 -6.09 -10.59
CA SER A 60 21.74 -7.16 -9.67
C SER A 60 21.32 -8.56 -10.14
N SER A 61 20.64 -8.66 -11.28
CA SER A 61 20.32 -9.97 -11.82
C SER A 61 21.60 -10.59 -12.39
N PRO A 62 21.89 -11.87 -12.11
CA PRO A 62 22.94 -12.60 -12.81
C PRO A 62 22.59 -12.83 -14.29
N ASP A 63 21.32 -12.61 -14.68
CA ASP A 63 20.88 -12.57 -16.06
C ASP A 63 21.15 -11.17 -16.66
N PRO A 64 22.07 -11.03 -17.63
CA PRO A 64 22.40 -9.74 -18.25
C PRO A 64 21.24 -9.16 -19.08
N ASP A 65 20.25 -9.98 -19.43
CA ASP A 65 19.07 -9.57 -20.19
C ASP A 65 17.83 -9.42 -19.29
N ALA A 66 18.01 -9.41 -17.95
CA ALA A 66 16.90 -9.28 -17.02
C ALA A 66 16.09 -8.01 -17.29
N PRO A 67 14.76 -8.12 -17.43
CA PRO A 67 13.94 -6.96 -17.73
C PRO A 67 13.96 -5.98 -16.53
N PRO A 68 13.72 -4.68 -16.78
CA PRO A 68 13.44 -3.73 -15.72
C PRO A 68 12.31 -4.23 -14.81
N ALA A 69 12.43 -3.97 -13.52
CA ALA A 69 11.48 -4.44 -12.50
C ALA A 69 11.07 -3.29 -11.56
N ALA A 70 9.94 -3.46 -10.86
CA ALA A 70 9.43 -2.45 -9.94
C ALA A 70 10.39 -2.19 -8.76
N LEU A 71 11.22 -3.19 -8.43
CA LEU A 71 12.26 -3.14 -7.43
C LEU A 71 13.62 -3.44 -8.07
N GLY A 72 14.64 -2.69 -7.67
CA GLY A 72 16.03 -2.95 -8.02
C GLY A 72 16.95 -2.76 -6.82
N THR A 73 18.25 -2.65 -7.09
CA THR A 73 19.21 -2.26 -6.06
C THR A 73 19.10 -0.77 -5.75
N ARG A 74 19.67 -0.37 -4.61
CA ARG A 74 19.75 1.03 -4.21
C ARG A 74 20.47 1.87 -5.25
N GLU A 75 21.59 1.38 -5.77
CA GLU A 75 22.43 2.09 -6.74
C GLU A 75 21.68 2.37 -8.04
N HIS A 76 20.98 1.36 -8.58
CA HIS A 76 20.16 1.53 -9.80
C HIS A 76 18.96 2.46 -9.57
N ALA A 77 18.33 2.38 -8.40
CA ALA A 77 17.25 3.28 -8.03
C ALA A 77 17.73 4.74 -7.93
N GLU A 78 18.87 4.98 -7.27
CA GLU A 78 19.46 6.33 -7.12
C GLU A 78 19.94 6.90 -8.47
N ALA A 79 20.49 6.05 -9.35
CA ALA A 79 20.86 6.45 -10.72
C ALA A 79 19.63 6.85 -11.56
N LEU A 80 18.53 6.09 -11.44
CA LEU A 80 17.26 6.42 -12.10
C LEU A 80 16.66 7.72 -11.55
N VAL A 81 16.69 7.92 -10.22
CA VAL A 81 16.25 9.18 -9.58
C VAL A 81 17.05 10.36 -10.13
N THR A 82 18.37 10.22 -10.27
CA THR A 82 19.23 11.28 -10.82
C THR A 82 18.83 11.63 -12.25
N SER A 83 18.59 10.60 -13.08
CA SER A 83 18.16 10.77 -14.48
C SER A 83 16.80 11.48 -14.60
N LEU A 84 15.83 11.08 -13.78
CA LEU A 84 14.49 11.68 -13.73
C LEU A 84 14.54 13.14 -13.26
N ARG A 85 15.31 13.43 -12.20
CA ARG A 85 15.50 14.80 -11.69
C ARG A 85 16.19 15.70 -12.70
N GLY A 86 17.17 15.17 -13.44
CA GLY A 86 17.80 15.89 -14.55
C GLY A 86 16.83 16.31 -15.66
N LYS A 87 15.66 15.68 -15.73
CA LYS A 87 14.56 16.01 -16.65
C LYS A 87 13.43 16.81 -16.00
N GLY A 88 13.61 17.24 -14.75
CA GLY A 88 12.65 18.06 -14.00
C GLY A 88 11.58 17.28 -13.25
N PHE A 89 11.66 15.94 -13.21
CA PHE A 89 10.69 15.13 -12.46
C PHE A 89 11.07 15.01 -10.99
N ALA A 90 10.10 15.19 -10.10
CA ALA A 90 10.27 15.06 -8.65
C ALA A 90 10.36 13.58 -8.24
N ALA A 91 11.50 12.94 -8.51
CA ALA A 91 11.74 11.53 -8.22
C ALA A 91 12.37 11.29 -6.84
N ARG A 92 12.05 10.14 -6.23
CA ARG A 92 12.64 9.65 -4.98
C ARG A 92 12.77 8.12 -5.01
N ALA A 93 13.83 7.61 -4.39
CA ALA A 93 14.03 6.18 -4.17
C ALA A 93 13.50 5.83 -2.78
N GLU A 94 12.78 4.72 -2.67
CA GLU A 94 12.20 4.23 -1.42
C GLU A 94 12.60 2.76 -1.22
N GLN A 95 13.10 2.44 -0.03
CA GLN A 95 13.31 1.04 0.35
C GLN A 95 11.94 0.39 0.59
N VAL A 96 11.77 -0.80 0.03
CA VAL A 96 10.62 -1.66 0.32
C VAL A 96 11.11 -2.76 1.25
N ASP A 97 10.49 -2.86 2.41
CA ASP A 97 10.83 -3.85 3.42
C ASP A 97 9.97 -5.11 3.24
N TRP A 98 10.56 -6.26 3.53
CA TRP A 98 9.87 -7.51 3.78
C TRP A 98 9.57 -7.63 5.28
N PRO A 99 8.30 -7.63 5.68
CA PRO A 99 7.91 -7.85 7.07
C PRO A 99 8.43 -9.17 7.64
N ALA A 100 8.48 -9.26 8.96
CA ALA A 100 8.78 -10.50 9.67
C ALA A 100 7.59 -11.46 9.62
N PHE A 101 7.37 -12.13 8.49
CA PHE A 101 6.38 -13.19 8.40
C PHE A 101 6.87 -14.47 9.11
N ALA A 102 5.95 -15.38 9.43
CA ALA A 102 6.27 -16.59 10.19
C ALA A 102 7.18 -17.57 9.42
N ASP A 103 7.14 -17.51 8.09
CA ASP A 103 7.79 -18.44 7.17
C ASP A 103 9.02 -17.86 6.47
N THR A 104 9.25 -16.55 6.59
CA THR A 104 10.32 -15.84 5.88
C THR A 104 10.99 -14.81 6.78
N PRO A 105 12.33 -14.71 6.75
CA PRO A 105 13.05 -13.75 7.57
C PRO A 105 12.74 -12.31 7.13
N ARG A 106 12.69 -11.38 8.08
CA ARG A 106 12.60 -9.94 7.78
C ARG A 106 13.81 -9.47 6.97
N GLY A 107 13.62 -8.44 6.15
CA GLY A 107 14.73 -7.85 5.39
C GLY A 107 14.28 -6.78 4.41
N ALA A 108 15.18 -6.35 3.53
CA ALA A 108 14.83 -5.49 2.41
C ALA A 108 14.36 -6.34 1.23
N LEU A 109 13.22 -6.03 0.63
CA LEU A 109 12.83 -6.57 -0.67
C LEU A 109 13.64 -5.92 -1.81
N GLY A 110 13.93 -4.63 -1.69
CA GLY A 110 14.63 -3.86 -2.71
C GLY A 110 14.30 -2.38 -2.63
N TRP A 111 14.63 -1.65 -3.70
CA TRP A 111 14.37 -0.23 -3.82
C TRP A 111 13.48 0.05 -5.01
N ARG A 112 12.39 0.79 -4.78
CA ARG A 112 11.51 1.33 -5.84
C ARG A 112 11.82 2.79 -6.09
N VAL A 113 11.43 3.29 -7.26
CA VAL A 113 11.49 4.72 -7.58
C VAL A 113 10.09 5.26 -7.79
N ARG A 114 9.74 6.29 -7.01
CA ARG A 114 8.47 7.01 -7.06
C ARG A 114 8.68 8.40 -7.64
N VAL A 115 7.72 8.89 -8.43
CA VAL A 115 7.73 10.25 -8.99
C VAL A 115 6.47 11.00 -8.57
N GLY A 116 6.69 12.16 -7.97
CA GLY A 116 5.65 13.06 -7.51
C GLY A 116 4.79 12.48 -6.38
N SER A 117 3.85 13.30 -5.94
CA SER A 117 2.84 12.98 -4.94
C SER A 117 1.65 13.88 -5.26
N PHE A 118 0.51 13.26 -5.59
CA PHE A 118 -0.63 13.93 -6.18
C PHE A 118 -1.90 13.52 -5.44
N THR A 119 -2.80 14.48 -5.21
CA THR A 119 -4.12 14.19 -4.67
C THR A 119 -5.07 13.65 -5.75
N ASP A 120 -4.82 13.97 -7.02
CA ASP A 120 -5.61 13.55 -8.17
C ASP A 120 -4.85 12.59 -9.09
N ARG A 121 -5.52 11.49 -9.46
CA ARG A 121 -5.00 10.48 -10.39
C ARG A 121 -4.71 11.07 -11.77
N ALA A 122 -5.53 12.03 -12.24
CA ALA A 122 -5.34 12.61 -13.57
C ALA A 122 -4.03 13.43 -13.65
N GLN A 123 -3.65 14.13 -12.58
CA GLN A 123 -2.36 14.81 -12.48
C GLN A 123 -1.18 13.84 -12.54
N ALA A 124 -1.28 12.70 -11.84
CA ALA A 124 -0.27 11.65 -11.92
C ALA A 124 -0.19 11.05 -13.34
N ALA A 125 -1.32 10.82 -14.02
CA ALA A 125 -1.36 10.32 -15.39
C ALA A 125 -0.78 11.31 -16.42
N ALA A 126 -1.02 12.61 -16.25
CA ALA A 126 -0.41 13.65 -17.07
C ALA A 126 1.12 13.67 -16.89
N THR A 127 1.59 13.53 -15.64
CA THR A 127 3.03 13.44 -15.34
C THR A 127 3.65 12.18 -15.93
N ALA A 128 2.99 11.02 -15.84
CA ALA A 128 3.44 9.78 -16.47
C ALA A 128 3.56 9.93 -18.01
N SER A 129 2.62 10.64 -18.64
CA SER A 129 2.67 10.93 -20.07
C SER A 129 3.87 11.82 -20.44
N ALA A 130 4.17 12.83 -19.62
CA ALA A 130 5.35 13.68 -19.80
C ALA A 130 6.66 12.89 -19.60
N MET A 131 6.69 11.94 -18.66
CA MET A 131 7.81 11.02 -18.46
C MET A 131 8.04 10.12 -19.69
N ASN A 132 6.98 9.54 -20.24
CA ASN A 132 7.02 8.73 -21.46
C ASN A 132 7.58 9.53 -22.66
N ALA A 133 7.17 10.79 -22.81
CA ALA A 133 7.72 11.69 -23.85
C ALA A 133 9.23 11.97 -23.67
N ASN A 134 9.78 11.76 -22.46
CA ASN A 134 11.20 11.88 -22.16
C ASN A 134 11.94 10.52 -22.13
N GLY A 135 11.28 9.43 -22.54
CA GLY A 135 11.88 8.10 -22.65
C GLY A 135 11.87 7.28 -21.35
N PHE A 136 11.18 7.72 -20.30
CA PHE A 136 11.00 6.92 -19.08
C PHE A 136 9.67 6.19 -19.12
N THR A 137 9.53 5.09 -18.39
CA THR A 137 8.27 4.35 -18.24
C THR A 137 7.87 4.28 -16.77
N GLY A 138 6.56 4.31 -16.50
CA GLY A 138 6.04 4.12 -15.15
C GLY A 138 4.52 3.95 -15.09
N SER A 139 4.06 3.37 -13.98
CA SER A 139 2.65 3.10 -13.65
C SER A 139 2.13 4.11 -12.64
N VAL A 140 0.92 4.61 -12.86
CA VAL A 140 0.22 5.44 -11.85
C VAL A 140 -0.36 4.53 -10.77
N GLU A 141 0.05 4.77 -9.53
CA GLU A 141 -0.27 3.94 -8.37
C GLU A 141 -0.72 4.78 -7.17
N TRP A 142 -1.51 4.17 -6.30
CA TRP A 142 -2.00 4.76 -5.07
C TRP A 142 -1.19 4.22 -3.88
N THR A 143 -0.60 5.09 -3.06
CA THR A 143 0.21 4.65 -1.90
C THR A 143 -0.62 3.95 -0.82
N GLY A 144 -1.95 4.08 -0.86
CA GLY A 144 -2.83 3.30 0.02
C GLY A 144 -2.81 1.79 -0.25
N GLN A 145 -2.10 1.33 -1.28
CA GLN A 145 -1.86 -0.10 -1.55
C GLN A 145 -0.44 -0.55 -1.16
N ASP A 146 0.35 0.31 -0.51
CA ASP A 146 1.75 0.00 -0.13
C ASP A 146 1.88 -0.91 1.10
N GLY A 147 0.76 -1.33 1.68
CA GLY A 147 0.73 -2.23 2.84
C GLY A 147 0.34 -1.51 4.13
N PRO A 148 0.80 -1.96 5.31
CA PRO A 148 0.21 -1.59 6.60
C PRO A 148 0.15 -0.09 6.90
N ALA A 149 1.13 0.69 6.43
CA ALA A 149 1.16 2.14 6.63
C ALA A 149 0.07 2.90 5.85
N ALA A 150 -0.61 2.23 4.91
CA ALA A 150 -1.72 2.81 4.18
C ALA A 150 -2.88 3.24 5.08
N GLY A 151 -3.07 2.57 6.23
CA GLY A 151 -4.13 2.89 7.20
C GLY A 151 -5.56 2.60 6.74
N GLY A 152 -5.80 2.47 5.42
CA GLY A 152 -7.09 2.20 4.81
C GLY A 152 -8.21 3.18 5.19
N PRO A 153 -9.46 2.85 4.85
CA PRO A 153 -9.81 1.91 3.78
C PRO A 153 -9.27 2.37 2.42
#